data_AF-A0A538M4B5-F1
#
_entry.id   AF-A0A538M4B5-F1
#
_cell.length_a   1.000
_cell.length_b   1.000
_cell.length_c   1.000
_cell.angle_alpha   90.00
_cell.angle_beta   90.00
_cell.angle_gamma   90.00
#
_symmetry.space_group_name_H-M   'P 1'
#
loop_
_entity.id
_entity.type
_entity.pdbx_description
1 polymer ?
#
loop_
_entity_poly.entity_id
_entity_poly.type
_entity_poly.pdbx_seq_one_letter_code
_entity_poly.pdbx_strand_id
1 'polypeptide(L)'
;MLAVTAWDPRATIAAKRERQTLPPEEVERFVLAYAADEIGDGPAAAFLMAALLNGLDAAETLAMTRAMIASGDTVTFGDVGRPTVDKHSTGGVADGVTLVFAPLAAALGLAVAKLSGRGLGHTGGTLDKLESIPGLRTDLEPDRIARQVQDVGCAVAAQSARLVPADGALYALRDATATVPSVPLIAASVMSKKLAVTSDLIVLDVKAGSGAFMKEPARARDLAQACLVLARGAGRRSGTRSTSSRLSRSCAARGEACSATSRSGSRRGRWRPPEGCPSTRPAPAPRRPSTTGPPPNGSPGWSKRRVAILA
;
A
#
# COMPACT_ATOMS: atom_id res chain seq x y z
N MET A 1 -44.01 -18.82 0.53
CA MET A 1 -42.77 -18.38 1.18
C MET A 1 -41.62 -19.09 0.49
N LEU A 2 -40.97 -18.45 -0.48
CA LEU A 2 -39.88 -19.06 -1.26
C LEU A 2 -38.73 -19.37 -0.30
N ALA A 3 -38.28 -20.62 -0.29
CA ALA A 3 -37.12 -21.04 0.48
C ALA A 3 -35.91 -20.22 0.01
N VAL A 4 -35.40 -19.36 0.87
CA VAL A 4 -34.08 -18.76 0.68
C VAL A 4 -33.09 -19.91 0.79
N THR A 5 -32.60 -20.42 -0.33
CA THR A 5 -31.55 -21.43 -0.33
C THR A 5 -30.36 -20.86 0.42
N ALA A 6 -29.99 -21.51 1.53
CA ALA A 6 -28.80 -21.17 2.29
C ALA A 6 -27.58 -21.23 1.37
N TRP A 7 -26.77 -20.19 1.40
CA TRP A 7 -25.55 -20.11 0.60
C TRP A 7 -24.49 -21.07 1.12
N ASP A 8 -23.80 -21.73 0.20
CA ASP A 8 -22.77 -22.72 0.51
C ASP A 8 -21.39 -22.23 0.08
N PRO A 9 -20.50 -21.82 1.00
CA PRO A 9 -19.15 -21.36 0.66
C PRO A 9 -18.29 -22.45 -0.01
N ARG A 10 -18.65 -23.73 0.13
CA ARG A 10 -17.94 -24.84 -0.53
C ARG A 10 -18.10 -24.79 -2.05
N ALA A 11 -19.23 -24.26 -2.53
CA ALA A 11 -19.46 -24.10 -3.97
C ALA A 11 -18.50 -23.05 -4.56
N THR A 12 -18.28 -21.93 -3.86
CA THR A 12 -17.29 -20.89 -4.24
C THR A 12 -15.88 -21.48 -4.35
N ILE A 13 -15.48 -22.27 -3.35
CA ILE A 13 -14.16 -22.92 -3.28
C ILE A 13 -14.02 -23.93 -4.42
N ALA A 14 -15.04 -24.77 -4.65
CA ALA A 14 -15.03 -25.76 -5.72
C ALA A 14 -14.92 -25.08 -7.09
N ALA A 15 -15.73 -24.06 -7.36
CA ALA A 15 -15.66 -23.30 -8.62
C ALA A 15 -14.26 -22.69 -8.84
N LYS A 16 -13.67 -22.07 -7.81
CA LYS A 16 -12.31 -21.52 -7.91
C LYS A 16 -11.25 -22.60 -8.11
N ARG A 17 -11.39 -23.76 -7.45
CA ARG A 17 -10.52 -24.94 -7.63
C ARG A 17 -10.57 -25.45 -9.07
N GLU A 18 -11.76 -25.49 -9.68
CA GLU A 18 -11.99 -25.88 -11.07
C GLU A 18 -11.66 -24.79 -12.11
N ARG A 19 -10.95 -23.73 -11.70
CA ARG A 19 -10.53 -22.60 -12.56
C ARG A 19 -11.69 -21.83 -13.20
N GLN A 20 -12.87 -21.87 -12.59
CA GLN A 20 -14.00 -21.09 -13.04
C GLN A 20 -13.86 -19.64 -12.58
N THR A 21 -14.30 -18.70 -13.40
CA THR A 21 -14.51 -17.30 -12.98
C THR A 21 -15.71 -17.24 -12.05
N LEU A 22 -15.52 -16.61 -10.89
CA LEU A 22 -16.56 -16.37 -9.92
C LEU A 22 -17.29 -15.06 -10.25
N PRO A 23 -18.61 -15.01 -10.07
CA PRO A 23 -19.34 -13.76 -10.08
C PRO A 23 -18.81 -12.80 -9.00
N PRO A 24 -18.69 -11.49 -9.26
CA PRO A 24 -18.24 -10.51 -8.27
C PRO A 24 -19.00 -10.57 -6.94
N GLU A 25 -20.32 -10.73 -6.99
CA GLU A 25 -21.19 -10.82 -5.82
C GLU A 25 -20.87 -12.04 -4.93
N GLU A 26 -20.39 -13.13 -5.54
CA GLU A 26 -20.02 -14.35 -4.84
C GLU A 26 -18.69 -14.15 -4.09
N VAL A 27 -17.73 -13.47 -4.72
CA VAL A 27 -16.45 -13.09 -4.08
C VAL A 27 -16.70 -12.12 -2.93
N GLU A 28 -17.55 -11.11 -3.15
CA GLU A 28 -17.88 -10.12 -2.13
C GLU A 28 -18.53 -10.77 -0.91
N ARG A 29 -19.52 -11.63 -1.15
CA ARG A 29 -20.20 -12.40 -0.09
C ARG A 29 -19.22 -13.27 0.67
N PHE A 30 -18.33 -13.99 -0.01
CA PHE A 30 -17.37 -14.88 0.66
C PHE A 30 -16.44 -14.11 1.62
N VAL A 31 -15.91 -12.96 1.17
CA VAL A 31 -15.02 -12.13 1.99
C VAL A 31 -15.76 -11.51 3.18
N LEU A 32 -16.98 -11.02 2.97
CA LEU A 32 -17.79 -10.44 4.05
C LEU A 32 -18.25 -11.49 5.06
N ALA A 33 -18.64 -12.69 4.60
CA ALA A 33 -18.99 -13.81 5.48
C ALA A 33 -17.82 -14.23 6.36
N TYR A 34 -16.59 -14.26 5.83
CA TYR A 34 -15.39 -14.51 6.63
C TYR A 34 -15.15 -13.40 7.65
N ALA A 35 -15.30 -12.14 7.23
CA ALA A 35 -15.12 -10.99 8.11
C ALA A 35 -16.16 -10.92 9.25
N ALA A 36 -17.33 -11.53 9.06
CA ALA A 36 -18.42 -11.62 10.02
C ALA A 36 -18.42 -12.93 10.83
N ASP A 37 -17.35 -13.73 10.75
CA ASP A 37 -17.23 -15.05 11.40
C ASP A 37 -18.33 -16.05 11.01
N GLU A 38 -19.03 -15.85 9.89
CA GLU A 38 -20.04 -16.78 9.36
C GLU A 38 -19.39 -18.02 8.71
N ILE A 39 -18.14 -17.88 8.25
CA ILE A 39 -17.30 -19.00 7.81
C ILE A 39 -15.98 -19.00 8.57
N GLY A 40 -15.53 -20.18 8.97
CA GLY A 40 -14.27 -20.33 9.70
C GLY A 40 -13.02 -20.32 8.80
N ASP A 41 -11.86 -20.37 9.44
CA ASP A 41 -10.55 -20.36 8.78
C ASP A 41 -10.36 -21.49 7.77
N GLY A 42 -10.95 -22.67 7.99
CA GLY A 42 -10.83 -23.82 7.09
C GLY A 42 -11.30 -23.52 5.66
N PRO A 43 -12.59 -23.17 5.45
CA PRO A 43 -13.09 -22.70 4.16
C PRO A 43 -12.31 -21.52 3.58
N ALA A 44 -11.99 -20.51 4.38
CA ALA A 44 -11.24 -19.34 3.92
C ALA A 44 -9.83 -19.70 3.42
N ALA A 45 -9.11 -20.56 4.14
CA ALA A 45 -7.80 -21.07 3.75
C ALA A 45 -7.87 -21.87 2.45
N ALA A 46 -8.89 -22.71 2.29
CA ALA A 46 -9.11 -23.47 1.06
C ALA A 46 -9.38 -22.54 -0.14
N PHE A 47 -10.17 -21.48 0.05
CA PHE A 47 -10.37 -20.46 -0.98
C PHE A 47 -9.07 -19.72 -1.33
N LEU A 48 -8.30 -19.29 -0.33
CA LEU A 48 -7.02 -18.60 -0.53
C LEU A 48 -6.02 -19.46 -1.28
N MET A 49 -5.96 -20.76 -0.98
CA MET A 49 -5.12 -21.71 -1.69
C MET A 49 -5.58 -21.90 -3.13
N ALA A 50 -6.89 -22.03 -3.38
CA ALA A 50 -7.44 -22.11 -4.73
C ALA A 50 -7.12 -20.83 -5.54
N ALA A 51 -7.25 -19.65 -4.93
CA ALA A 51 -6.90 -18.37 -5.54
C ALA A 51 -5.39 -18.20 -5.78
N LEU A 52 -4.53 -18.77 -4.92
CA LEU A 52 -3.07 -18.81 -5.16
C LEU A 52 -2.74 -19.66 -6.39
N LEU A 53 -3.33 -20.84 -6.50
CA LEU A 53 -3.01 -21.82 -7.55
C LEU A 53 -3.64 -21.48 -8.90
N ASN A 54 -4.87 -20.97 -8.90
CA ASN A 54 -5.65 -20.72 -10.11
C ASN A 54 -5.81 -19.23 -10.45
N GLY A 55 -5.34 -18.33 -9.57
CA GLY A 55 -5.47 -16.88 -9.75
C GLY A 55 -6.86 -16.34 -9.46
N LEU A 56 -6.96 -15.02 -9.53
CA LEU A 56 -8.21 -14.26 -9.62
C LEU A 56 -8.07 -13.29 -10.79
N ASP A 57 -9.11 -13.13 -11.58
CA ASP A 57 -9.14 -12.13 -12.63
C ASP A 57 -9.31 -10.70 -12.06
N ALA A 58 -9.33 -9.70 -12.94
CA ALA A 58 -9.45 -8.30 -12.53
C ALA A 58 -10.79 -7.96 -11.86
N ALA A 59 -11.89 -8.59 -12.28
CA ALA A 59 -13.21 -8.37 -11.71
C ALA A 59 -13.31 -9.01 -10.32
N GLU A 60 -12.82 -10.24 -10.18
CA GLU A 60 -12.75 -10.96 -8.91
C GLU A 60 -11.85 -10.25 -7.89
N THR A 61 -10.68 -9.77 -8.34
CA THR A 61 -9.77 -9.03 -7.48
C THR A 61 -10.38 -7.70 -7.03
N LEU A 62 -11.12 -7.01 -7.92
CA LEU A 62 -11.84 -5.78 -7.57
C LEU A 62 -12.97 -6.04 -6.58
N ALA A 63 -13.74 -7.11 -6.78
CA ALA A 63 -14.80 -7.56 -5.88
C ALA A 63 -14.24 -7.84 -4.47
N MET A 64 -13.16 -8.63 -4.38
CA MET A 64 -12.46 -8.88 -3.12
C MET A 64 -11.98 -7.57 -2.46
N THR A 65 -11.42 -6.65 -3.25
CA THR A 65 -10.97 -5.34 -2.75
C THR A 65 -12.13 -4.52 -2.18
N ARG A 66 -13.28 -4.52 -2.85
CA ARG A 66 -14.48 -3.80 -2.42
C ARG A 66 -15.06 -4.38 -1.14
N ALA A 67 -15.17 -5.71 -1.04
CA ALA A 67 -15.63 -6.36 0.17
C ALA A 67 -14.70 -6.12 1.37
N MET A 68 -13.39 -6.12 1.14
CA MET A 68 -12.43 -5.73 2.17
C MET A 68 -12.70 -4.31 2.67
N ILE A 69 -12.89 -3.34 1.78
CA ILE A 69 -13.20 -1.95 2.17
C ILE A 69 -14.54 -1.89 2.92
N ALA A 70 -15.58 -2.58 2.42
CA ALA A 70 -16.92 -2.59 3.00
C ALA A 70 -16.99 -3.24 4.39
N SER A 71 -15.99 -4.05 4.76
CA SER A 71 -15.93 -4.70 6.08
C SER A 71 -15.66 -3.74 7.25
N GLY A 72 -15.28 -2.48 7.00
CA GLY A 72 -14.95 -1.54 8.07
C GLY A 72 -15.06 -0.07 7.68
N ASP A 73 -14.40 0.77 8.46
CA ASP A 73 -14.49 2.22 8.32
C ASP A 73 -13.79 2.71 7.04
N THR A 74 -14.40 3.69 6.38
CA THR A 74 -13.75 4.51 5.36
C THR A 74 -13.38 5.86 5.97
N VAL A 75 -12.13 6.27 5.82
CA VAL A 75 -11.64 7.56 6.33
C VAL A 75 -11.73 8.62 5.24
N THR A 76 -12.44 9.70 5.55
CA THR A 76 -12.46 10.93 4.77
C THR A 76 -11.90 12.06 5.61
N PHE A 77 -11.07 12.91 5.00
CA PHE A 77 -10.48 14.07 5.66
C PHE A 77 -11.21 15.37 5.31
N GLY A 78 -12.38 15.27 4.70
CA GLY A 78 -13.14 16.42 4.20
C GLY A 78 -12.40 17.19 3.10
N ASP A 79 -12.84 18.42 2.83
CA ASP A 79 -12.11 19.33 1.96
C ASP A 79 -10.93 19.95 2.73
N VAL A 80 -9.72 19.60 2.32
CA VAL A 80 -8.46 20.13 2.87
C VAL A 80 -7.90 21.30 2.05
N GLY A 81 -8.67 21.79 1.07
CA GLY A 81 -8.35 22.94 0.22
C GLY A 81 -7.16 22.73 -0.72
N ARG A 82 -6.64 21.49 -0.79
CA ARG A 82 -5.45 21.13 -1.56
C ARG A 82 -5.51 19.68 -2.04
N PRO A 83 -4.87 19.33 -3.16
CA PRO A 83 -4.88 17.96 -3.65
C PRO A 83 -4.25 16.98 -2.66
N THR A 84 -4.91 15.85 -2.45
CA THR A 84 -4.49 14.81 -1.50
C THR A 84 -3.68 13.71 -2.19
N VAL A 85 -2.55 13.31 -1.59
CA VAL A 85 -1.69 12.25 -2.13
C VAL A 85 -1.33 11.24 -1.05
N ASP A 86 -1.44 9.94 -1.37
CA ASP A 86 -0.88 8.86 -0.55
C ASP A 86 0.19 8.10 -1.34
N LYS A 87 1.25 7.68 -0.64
CA LYS A 87 2.30 6.82 -1.19
C LYS A 87 2.33 5.51 -0.42
N HIS A 88 2.30 4.38 -1.11
CA HIS A 88 2.53 3.07 -0.50
C HIS A 88 3.81 2.41 -1.04
N SER A 89 4.42 1.57 -0.22
CA SER A 89 5.54 0.71 -0.60
C SER A 89 5.13 -0.72 -0.35
N THR A 90 5.42 -1.64 -1.26
CA THR A 90 5.14 -3.08 -1.06
C THR A 90 6.07 -3.74 -0.04
N GLY A 91 6.97 -2.98 0.59
CA GLY A 91 7.90 -3.46 1.61
C GLY A 91 9.30 -3.73 1.05
N GLY A 92 10.31 -3.31 1.82
CA GLY A 92 11.71 -3.50 1.53
C GLY A 92 12.59 -3.14 2.74
N VAL A 93 13.75 -3.78 2.85
CA VAL A 93 14.69 -3.53 3.95
C VAL A 93 15.12 -2.06 3.96
N ALA A 94 15.01 -1.40 5.12
CA ALA A 94 15.40 -0.01 5.36
C ALA A 94 14.67 1.07 4.50
N ASP A 95 13.42 0.83 4.08
CA ASP A 95 12.65 1.82 3.28
C ASP A 95 12.24 3.06 4.11
N GLY A 96 13.02 4.14 4.00
CA GLY A 96 12.77 5.43 4.64
C GLY A 96 12.01 6.45 3.78
N VAL A 97 11.52 6.06 2.60
CA VAL A 97 10.96 7.01 1.61
C VAL A 97 9.82 7.83 2.19
N THR A 98 8.95 7.24 3.01
CA THR A 98 7.81 7.96 3.62
C THR A 98 8.26 9.15 4.47
N LEU A 99 9.38 9.01 5.21
CA LEU A 99 9.89 10.05 6.11
C LEU A 99 10.32 11.32 5.36
N VAL A 100 10.71 11.17 4.10
CA VAL A 100 11.10 12.30 3.23
C VAL A 100 9.93 12.74 2.36
N PHE A 101 9.14 11.80 1.84
CA PHE A 101 8.03 12.06 0.94
C PHE A 101 6.95 12.94 1.57
N ALA A 102 6.51 12.63 2.79
CA ALA A 102 5.43 13.36 3.45
C ALA A 102 5.73 14.86 3.63
N PRO A 103 6.86 15.27 4.24
CA PRO A 103 7.18 16.69 4.38
C PRO A 103 7.51 17.36 3.03
N LEU A 104 8.11 16.65 2.08
CA LEU A 104 8.40 17.21 0.75
C LEU A 104 7.11 17.50 -0.04
N ALA A 105 6.16 16.57 -0.04
CA ALA A 105 4.86 16.77 -0.68
C ALA A 105 4.08 17.92 -0.01
N ALA A 106 4.09 18.01 1.32
CA ALA A 106 3.51 19.12 2.06
C ALA A 106 4.13 20.47 1.67
N ALA A 107 5.46 20.54 1.57
CA ALA A 107 6.18 21.75 1.13
C ALA A 107 5.87 22.15 -0.32
N LEU A 108 5.40 21.22 -1.15
CA LEU A 108 4.93 21.47 -2.51
C LEU A 108 3.43 21.81 -2.60
N GLY A 109 2.76 21.99 -1.46
CA GLY A 109 1.35 22.38 -1.38
C GLY A 109 0.36 21.21 -1.48
N LEU A 110 0.82 19.97 -1.26
CA LEU A 110 -0.04 18.79 -1.23
C LEU A 110 -0.48 18.44 0.19
N ALA A 111 -1.62 17.76 0.32
CA ALA A 111 -2.06 17.15 1.57
C ALA A 111 -1.65 15.68 1.60
N VAL A 112 -0.97 15.25 2.65
CA VAL A 112 -0.60 13.83 2.85
C VAL A 112 -1.24 13.32 4.12
N ALA A 113 -2.29 12.52 3.99
CA ALA A 113 -2.93 11.85 5.12
C ALA A 113 -2.65 10.35 5.02
N LYS A 114 -1.52 9.92 5.60
CA LYS A 114 -1.00 8.57 5.37
C LYS A 114 -1.19 7.68 6.58
N LEU A 115 -1.99 6.62 6.41
CA LEU A 115 -2.05 5.52 7.35
C LEU A 115 -1.00 4.46 6.99
N SER A 116 -0.15 4.11 7.96
CA SER A 116 0.95 3.17 7.79
C SER A 116 0.88 2.03 8.82
N GLY A 117 1.47 0.89 8.46
CA GLY A 117 1.67 -0.23 9.38
C GLY A 117 3.03 -0.18 10.09
N ARG A 118 3.16 -1.04 11.10
CA ARG A 118 4.42 -1.44 11.75
C ARG A 118 5.16 -2.47 10.89
N GLY A 119 6.39 -2.83 11.29
CA GLY A 119 7.20 -3.83 10.59
C GLY A 119 6.51 -5.19 10.44
N LEU A 120 6.86 -5.90 9.36
CA LEU A 120 6.42 -7.27 9.08
C LEU A 120 7.65 -8.14 8.76
N GLY A 121 7.78 -9.26 9.46
CA GLY A 121 8.91 -10.17 9.31
C GLY A 121 10.23 -9.44 9.54
N HIS A 122 11.17 -9.56 8.59
CA HIS A 122 12.49 -8.93 8.66
C HIS A 122 12.53 -7.48 8.16
N THR A 123 11.37 -6.86 7.86
CA THR A 123 11.31 -5.49 7.34
C THR A 123 10.81 -4.51 8.42
N GLY A 124 11.59 -3.46 8.70
CA GLY A 124 11.19 -2.41 9.65
C GLY A 124 10.13 -1.47 9.07
N GLY A 125 9.09 -1.15 9.85
CA GLY A 125 7.96 -0.32 9.45
C GLY A 125 8.27 1.17 9.42
N THR A 126 7.35 1.96 8.83
CA THR A 126 7.49 3.44 8.86
C THR A 126 7.22 3.98 10.26
N LEU A 127 6.23 3.43 10.97
CA LEU A 127 5.87 3.89 12.31
C LEU A 127 6.99 3.67 13.32
N ASP A 128 7.64 2.50 13.28
CA ASP A 128 8.75 2.16 14.17
C ASP A 128 9.92 3.17 14.05
N LYS A 129 10.13 3.70 12.83
CA LYS A 129 11.14 4.74 12.57
C LYS A 129 10.71 6.10 13.09
N LEU A 130 9.43 6.45 12.94
CA LEU A 130 8.89 7.71 13.45
C LEU A 130 8.92 7.73 14.98
N GLU A 131 8.55 6.64 15.63
CA GLU A 131 8.53 6.49 17.09
C GLU A 131 9.93 6.45 17.72
N SER A 132 10.98 6.28 16.92
CA SER A 132 12.36 6.46 17.38
C SER A 132 12.71 7.93 17.71
N ILE A 133 11.88 8.88 17.28
CA ILE A 133 12.00 10.30 17.61
C ILE A 133 11.32 10.54 18.96
N PRO A 134 12.06 10.98 20.01
CA PRO A 134 11.49 11.18 21.34
C PRO A 134 10.27 12.13 21.32
N GLY A 135 9.15 11.66 21.89
CA GLY A 135 7.91 12.42 22.00
C GLY A 135 7.00 12.38 20.76
N LEU A 136 7.42 11.76 19.65
CA LEU A 136 6.59 11.62 18.46
C LEU A 136 5.55 10.50 18.65
N ARG A 137 4.28 10.84 18.49
CA ARG A 137 3.14 9.92 18.58
C ARG A 137 2.58 9.59 17.20
N THR A 138 2.30 8.31 16.96
CA THR A 138 1.68 7.83 15.70
C THR A 138 0.27 7.30 15.90
N ASP A 139 -0.15 7.13 17.15
CA ASP A 139 -1.51 6.79 17.59
C ASP A 139 -2.40 8.04 17.59
N LEU A 140 -2.77 8.50 16.40
CA LEU A 140 -3.58 9.71 16.23
C LEU A 140 -5.04 9.37 15.92
N GLU A 141 -5.96 10.00 16.65
CA GLU A 141 -7.38 9.97 16.32
C GLU A 141 -7.67 10.70 14.98
N PRO A 142 -8.72 10.31 14.23
CA PRO A 142 -9.03 10.87 12.92
C PRO A 142 -9.08 12.40 12.88
N ASP A 143 -9.69 13.04 13.87
CA ASP A 143 -9.77 14.51 13.96
C ASP A 143 -8.39 15.16 14.10
N ARG A 144 -7.45 14.51 14.80
CA ARG A 144 -6.08 15.01 14.95
C ARG A 144 -5.29 14.85 13.66
N ILE A 145 -5.51 13.75 12.94
CA ILE A 145 -4.94 13.55 11.60
C ILE A 145 -5.41 14.67 10.67
N ALA A 146 -6.73 14.94 10.62
CA ALA A 146 -7.30 15.99 9.78
C ALA A 146 -6.73 17.38 10.09
N ARG A 147 -6.70 17.77 11.37
CA ARG A 147 -6.11 19.05 11.80
C ARG A 147 -4.64 19.16 11.43
N GLN A 148 -3.84 18.13 11.66
CA GLN A 148 -2.42 18.14 11.30
C GLN A 148 -2.20 18.25 9.79
N VAL A 149 -3.04 17.61 8.97
CA VAL A 149 -3.01 17.78 7.51
C VAL A 149 -3.37 19.20 7.10
N GLN A 150 -4.33 19.85 7.77
CA GLN A 150 -4.67 21.26 7.52
C GLN A 150 -3.52 22.20 7.92
N ASP A 151 -2.97 22.04 9.12
CA ASP A 151 -1.98 22.96 9.69
C ASP A 151 -0.58 22.78 9.09
N VAL A 152 -0.14 21.52 8.95
CA VAL A 152 1.23 21.16 8.56
C VAL A 152 1.31 20.67 7.10
N GLY A 153 0.19 20.23 6.52
CA GLY A 153 0.15 19.62 5.18
C GLY A 153 0.38 18.12 5.17
N CYS A 154 0.83 17.51 6.27
CA CYS A 154 0.98 16.06 6.34
C CYS A 154 0.78 15.45 7.74
N ALA A 155 0.21 14.26 7.77
CA ALA A 155 0.14 13.38 8.93
C ALA A 155 0.50 11.94 8.53
N VAL A 156 1.28 11.27 9.38
CA VAL A 156 1.56 9.84 9.28
C VAL A 156 1.12 9.19 10.58
N ALA A 157 0.13 8.30 10.50
CA ALA A 157 -0.50 7.70 11.67
C ALA A 157 -0.66 6.18 11.51
N ALA A 158 -0.89 5.52 12.64
CA ALA A 158 -1.24 4.11 12.69
C ALA A 158 -2.61 3.86 12.06
N GLN A 159 -2.76 2.68 11.44
CA GLN A 159 -4.06 2.20 11.00
C GLN A 159 -4.88 1.75 12.22
N SER A 160 -6.17 2.09 12.25
CA SER A 160 -7.07 1.53 13.27
C SER A 160 -7.41 0.08 12.92
N ALA A 161 -7.70 -0.74 13.93
CA ALA A 161 -8.18 -2.11 13.71
C ALA A 161 -9.52 -2.17 12.97
N ARG A 162 -10.28 -1.06 12.95
CA ARG A 162 -11.55 -0.91 12.23
C ARG A 162 -11.37 -0.60 10.75
N LEU A 163 -10.16 -0.23 10.31
CA LEU A 163 -9.88 0.11 8.93
C LEU A 163 -9.63 -1.19 8.14
N VAL A 164 -10.65 -1.65 7.39
CA VAL A 164 -10.57 -2.84 6.53
C VAL A 164 -10.28 -4.14 7.32
N PRO A 165 -11.09 -4.51 8.34
CA PRO A 165 -10.83 -5.67 9.22
C PRO A 165 -10.76 -7.00 8.46
N ALA A 166 -11.52 -7.19 7.38
CA ALA A 166 -11.44 -8.39 6.55
C ALA A 166 -10.05 -8.61 5.94
N ASP A 167 -9.38 -7.53 5.52
CA ASP A 167 -8.00 -7.62 5.04
C ASP A 167 -7.06 -8.08 6.16
N GLY A 168 -7.21 -7.54 7.37
CA GLY A 168 -6.41 -7.96 8.53
C GLY A 168 -6.54 -9.46 8.83
N ALA A 169 -7.78 -9.96 8.88
CA ALA A 169 -8.07 -11.37 9.12
C ALA A 169 -7.53 -12.27 7.98
N LEU A 170 -7.76 -11.89 6.72
CA LEU A 170 -7.23 -12.65 5.57
C LEU A 170 -5.72 -12.57 5.49
N TYR A 171 -5.12 -11.46 5.90
CA TYR A 171 -3.68 -11.27 5.92
C TYR A 171 -3.00 -12.21 6.91
N ALA A 172 -3.54 -12.31 8.13
CA ALA A 172 -3.07 -13.25 9.15
C ALA A 172 -3.20 -14.70 8.66
N LEU A 173 -4.35 -15.06 8.09
CA LEU A 173 -4.58 -16.40 7.55
C LEU A 173 -3.65 -16.72 6.38
N ARG A 174 -3.34 -15.74 5.52
CA ARG A 174 -2.40 -15.92 4.41
C ARG A 174 -1.00 -16.25 4.88
N ASP A 175 -0.54 -15.59 5.93
CA ASP A 175 0.77 -15.85 6.56
C ASP A 175 0.82 -17.28 7.12
N ALA A 176 -0.22 -17.70 7.84
CA ALA A 176 -0.31 -19.03 8.42
C ALA A 176 -0.45 -20.18 7.39
N THR A 177 -0.96 -19.88 6.18
CA THR A 177 -1.28 -20.89 5.15
C THR A 177 -0.34 -20.87 3.95
N ALA A 178 0.73 -20.08 4.01
CA ALA A 178 1.69 -19.90 2.91
C ALA A 178 1.04 -19.41 1.59
N THR A 179 -0.07 -18.68 1.66
CA THR A 179 -0.80 -18.11 0.51
C THR A 179 -0.48 -16.63 0.27
N VAL A 180 0.57 -16.14 0.93
CA VAL A 180 1.14 -14.81 0.77
C VAL A 180 1.54 -14.48 -0.69
N PRO A 181 2.27 -15.31 -1.46
CA PRO A 181 2.88 -14.93 -2.75
C PRO A 181 1.92 -14.91 -3.97
N SER A 182 0.66 -14.49 -3.78
CA SER A 182 -0.34 -14.35 -4.84
C SER A 182 -0.53 -12.88 -5.25
N VAL A 183 -0.22 -12.53 -6.50
CA VAL A 183 -0.37 -11.17 -7.05
C VAL A 183 -1.78 -10.59 -6.81
N PRO A 184 -2.89 -11.26 -7.16
CA PRO A 184 -4.22 -10.70 -6.93
C PRO A 184 -4.53 -10.49 -5.44
N LEU A 185 -4.15 -11.43 -4.57
CA LEU A 185 -4.39 -11.28 -3.12
C LEU A 185 -3.58 -10.11 -2.52
N ILE A 186 -2.33 -9.92 -2.98
CA ILE A 186 -1.49 -8.80 -2.54
C ILE A 186 -2.05 -7.48 -3.07
N ALA A 187 -2.47 -7.44 -4.33
CA ALA A 187 -3.05 -6.25 -4.94
C ALA A 187 -4.33 -5.85 -4.21
N ALA A 188 -5.24 -6.79 -3.93
CA ALA A 188 -6.44 -6.55 -3.16
C ALA A 188 -6.13 -6.04 -1.75
N SER A 189 -5.20 -6.70 -1.04
CA SER A 189 -4.78 -6.31 0.30
C SER A 189 -4.16 -4.90 0.36
N VAL A 190 -3.25 -4.58 -0.55
CA VAL A 190 -2.62 -3.25 -0.60
C VAL A 190 -3.67 -2.19 -0.95
N MET A 191 -4.47 -2.45 -1.98
CA MET A 191 -5.40 -1.45 -2.51
C MET A 191 -6.60 -1.23 -1.61
N SER A 192 -7.12 -2.24 -0.90
CA SER A 192 -8.25 -2.06 0.03
C SER A 192 -7.91 -1.01 1.10
N LYS A 193 -6.74 -1.13 1.74
CA LYS A 193 -6.22 -0.15 2.71
C LYS A 193 -5.98 1.25 2.11
N LYS A 194 -5.62 1.32 0.83
CA LYS A 194 -5.38 2.61 0.15
C LYS A 194 -6.67 3.29 -0.31
N LEU A 195 -7.66 2.50 -0.71
CA LEU A 195 -8.94 2.99 -1.21
C LEU A 195 -9.92 3.29 -0.07
N ALA A 196 -9.76 2.65 1.10
CA ALA A 196 -10.48 3.00 2.33
C ALA A 196 -10.09 4.36 2.89
N VAL A 197 -9.01 4.98 2.39
CA VAL A 197 -8.58 6.32 2.76
C VAL A 197 -8.75 7.25 1.56
N THR A 198 -9.60 8.25 1.69
CA THR A 198 -9.92 9.16 0.58
C THR A 198 -8.70 9.98 0.18
N SER A 199 -8.20 9.75 -1.05
CA SER A 199 -7.08 10.49 -1.65
C SER A 199 -7.29 10.73 -3.16
N ASP A 200 -6.78 11.85 -3.67
CA ASP A 200 -6.89 12.25 -5.08
C ASP A 200 -5.89 11.53 -5.99
N LEU A 201 -4.77 11.10 -5.43
CA LEU A 201 -3.69 10.39 -6.11
C LEU A 201 -3.05 9.35 -5.19
N ILE A 202 -2.95 8.12 -5.69
CA ILE A 202 -2.20 7.04 -5.03
C ILE A 202 -0.92 6.75 -5.81
N VAL A 203 0.23 6.86 -5.14
CA VAL A 203 1.54 6.49 -5.70
C VAL A 203 2.00 5.17 -5.09
N LEU A 204 2.27 4.17 -5.92
CA LEU A 204 2.75 2.86 -5.46
C LEU A 204 4.21 2.65 -5.85
N ASP A 205 5.02 2.34 -4.85
CA ASP A 205 6.41 1.95 -5.01
C ASP A 205 6.51 0.43 -4.86
N VAL A 206 6.57 -0.26 -5.99
CA VAL A 206 6.60 -1.72 -6.04
C VAL A 206 8.05 -2.19 -6.08
N LYS A 207 8.50 -2.82 -4.99
CA LYS A 207 9.87 -3.30 -4.87
C LYS A 207 10.05 -4.64 -5.57
N ALA A 208 11.20 -4.84 -6.22
CA ALA A 208 11.63 -6.13 -6.78
C ALA A 208 13.03 -6.52 -6.29
N GLY A 209 13.29 -7.81 -6.06
CA GLY A 209 14.61 -8.36 -5.74
C GLY A 209 14.69 -9.10 -4.40
N SER A 210 15.90 -9.47 -3.99
CA SER A 210 16.12 -10.35 -2.83
C SER A 210 15.54 -9.79 -1.52
N GLY A 211 15.56 -8.46 -1.36
CA GLY A 211 15.02 -7.75 -0.19
C GLY A 211 13.58 -7.26 -0.34
N ALA A 212 12.93 -7.57 -1.45
CA ALA A 212 11.53 -7.25 -1.68
C ALA A 212 10.64 -8.45 -1.38
N PHE A 213 9.35 -8.16 -1.23
CA PHE A 213 8.31 -9.16 -1.29
C PHE A 213 8.31 -9.89 -2.65
N MET A 214 8.39 -9.14 -3.77
CA MET A 214 8.49 -9.71 -5.11
C MET A 214 9.95 -9.97 -5.47
N LYS A 215 10.35 -11.23 -5.61
CA LYS A 215 11.74 -11.57 -5.97
C LYS A 215 12.05 -11.25 -7.43
N GLU A 216 11.09 -11.53 -8.31
CA GLU A 216 11.23 -11.36 -9.75
C GLU A 216 10.72 -9.99 -10.22
N PRO A 217 11.50 -9.26 -11.05
CA PRO A 217 11.05 -8.00 -11.63
C PRO A 217 9.77 -8.12 -12.47
N ALA A 218 9.54 -9.26 -13.13
CA ALA A 218 8.31 -9.50 -13.90
C ALA A 218 7.08 -9.47 -12.98
N ARG A 219 7.10 -10.26 -11.90
CA ARG A 219 6.03 -10.30 -10.89
C ARG A 219 5.76 -8.95 -10.22
N ALA A 220 6.80 -8.14 -10.02
CA ALA A 220 6.66 -6.77 -9.54
C ALA A 220 5.92 -5.86 -10.54
N ARG A 221 6.12 -6.04 -11.85
CA ARG A 221 5.35 -5.32 -12.87
C ARG A 221 3.90 -5.80 -12.90
N ASP A 222 3.66 -7.10 -12.79
CA ASP A 222 2.30 -7.66 -12.75
C ASP A 222 1.53 -7.10 -11.55
N LEU A 223 2.17 -7.02 -10.38
CA LEU A 223 1.57 -6.41 -9.19
C LEU A 223 1.28 -4.93 -9.39
N ALA A 224 2.24 -4.16 -9.94
CA ALA A 224 2.02 -2.74 -10.23
C ALA A 224 0.82 -2.54 -11.17
N GLN A 225 0.73 -3.36 -12.22
CA GLN A 225 -0.36 -3.30 -13.18
C GLN A 225 -1.71 -3.69 -12.54
N ALA A 226 -1.75 -4.74 -11.73
CA ALA A 226 -2.95 -5.14 -11.00
C ALA A 226 -3.45 -4.00 -10.09
N CYS A 227 -2.57 -3.36 -9.33
CA CYS A 227 -2.95 -2.24 -8.47
C CYS A 227 -3.46 -1.02 -9.27
N LEU A 228 -2.88 -0.72 -10.44
CA LEU A 228 -3.38 0.33 -11.34
C LEU A 228 -4.79 0.02 -11.84
N VAL A 229 -5.06 -1.23 -12.21
CA VAL A 229 -6.39 -1.67 -12.65
C VAL A 229 -7.41 -1.51 -11.52
N LEU A 230 -7.08 -1.92 -10.29
CA LEU A 230 -7.95 -1.76 -9.13
C LEU A 230 -8.22 -0.28 -8.81
N ALA A 231 -7.19 0.57 -8.83
CA ALA A 231 -7.35 2.00 -8.62
C ALA A 231 -8.31 2.63 -9.64
N ARG A 232 -8.18 2.27 -10.94
CA ARG A 232 -9.08 2.73 -12.00
C ARG A 232 -10.50 2.20 -11.81
N GLY A 233 -10.65 0.92 -11.46
CA GLY A 233 -11.95 0.29 -11.17
C GLY A 233 -12.66 0.88 -9.94
N ALA A 234 -11.92 1.56 -9.07
CA ALA A 234 -12.41 2.32 -7.92
C ALA A 234 -12.49 3.84 -8.18
N GLY A 235 -12.29 4.30 -9.42
CA GLY A 235 -12.37 5.72 -9.79
C GLY A 235 -11.24 6.60 -9.25
N ARG A 236 -10.12 6.03 -8.80
CA ARG A 236 -8.97 6.77 -8.24
C ARG A 236 -7.85 6.94 -9.25
N ARG A 237 -7.25 8.14 -9.30
CA ARG A 237 -6.00 8.34 -10.06
C ARG A 237 -4.86 7.67 -9.33
N SER A 238 -4.00 7.01 -10.08
CA SER A 238 -2.85 6.30 -9.53
C SER A 238 -1.64 6.33 -10.46
N GLY A 239 -0.46 6.25 -9.86
CA GLY A 239 0.81 6.08 -10.55
C GLY A 239 1.64 5.02 -9.84
N THR A 240 2.48 4.31 -10.58
CA THR A 240 3.36 3.28 -10.02
C THR A 240 4.79 3.49 -10.45
N ARG A 241 5.72 3.17 -9.55
CA ARG A 241 7.14 3.07 -9.85
C ARG A 241 7.67 1.73 -9.35
N SER A 242 8.36 1.01 -10.22
CA SER A 242 9.08 -0.20 -9.82
C SER A 242 10.51 0.16 -9.41
N THR A 243 10.93 -0.25 -8.22
CA THR A 243 12.30 -0.01 -7.75
C THR A 243 12.97 -1.31 -7.32
N SER A 244 14.28 -1.44 -7.56
CA SER A 244 15.02 -2.63 -7.11
C SER A 244 15.41 -2.50 -5.64
N SER A 245 15.27 -3.59 -4.87
CA SER A 245 15.73 -3.68 -3.48
C SER A 245 16.59 -4.92 -3.30
N ARG A 246 17.75 -4.76 -2.67
CA ARG A 246 18.70 -5.84 -2.39
C ARG A 246 18.92 -5.90 -0.88
N LEU A 247 18.88 -7.09 -0.29
CA LEU A 247 19.45 -7.28 1.05
C LEU A 247 20.96 -7.03 0.97
N SER A 248 21.47 -6.07 1.74
CA SER A 248 22.92 -5.97 1.94
C SER A 248 23.38 -7.15 2.81
N ARG A 249 24.61 -7.64 2.60
CA ARG A 249 25.23 -8.66 3.45
C ARG A 249 25.29 -8.24 4.93
N SER A 250 25.41 -6.92 5.18
CA SER A 250 25.43 -6.33 6.51
C SER A 250 24.07 -6.36 7.23
N CYS A 251 22.95 -6.41 6.50
CA CYS A 251 21.60 -6.57 7.06
C CYS A 251 21.25 -8.05 7.28
N ALA A 252 21.73 -8.96 6.41
CA ALA A 252 21.49 -10.40 6.54
C ALA A 252 22.13 -11.01 7.80
N ALA A 253 23.27 -10.49 8.24
CA ALA A 253 24.00 -11.02 9.40
C ALA A 253 23.48 -10.54 10.77
N ARG A 254 22.57 -9.56 10.82
CA ARG A 254 22.25 -8.84 12.08
C ARG A 254 20.82 -8.90 12.55
N GLY A 255 19.87 -9.45 11.79
CA GLY A 255 18.48 -9.63 12.25
C GLY A 255 17.72 -8.36 12.66
N GLU A 256 18.32 -7.18 12.63
CA GLU A 256 17.77 -5.93 13.18
C GLU A 256 18.05 -4.70 12.29
N ALA A 257 17.15 -3.73 12.42
CA ALA A 257 17.01 -2.51 11.63
C ALA A 257 18.21 -1.54 11.77
N CYS A 258 19.19 -1.69 10.89
CA CYS A 258 20.24 -0.70 10.70
C CYS A 258 19.69 0.53 9.92
N SER A 259 18.85 1.36 10.54
CA SER A 259 18.45 2.64 9.91
C SER A 259 18.11 3.84 10.81
N ALA A 260 18.25 3.75 12.14
CA ALA A 260 17.96 4.91 13.02
C ALA A 260 19.16 5.47 13.80
N THR A 261 20.27 4.74 13.95
CA THR A 261 21.39 5.17 14.81
C THR A 261 22.68 5.39 14.02
N SER A 262 22.72 6.43 13.18
CA SER A 262 23.99 7.14 12.96
C SER A 262 24.10 8.20 14.06
N ARG A 263 24.92 7.91 15.08
CA ARG A 263 25.25 8.82 16.20
C ARG A 263 25.37 10.27 15.73
N SER A 264 24.59 11.14 16.38
CA SER A 264 24.66 12.59 16.27
C SER A 264 26.09 13.07 16.58
N GLY A 265 26.84 13.41 15.53
CA GLY A 265 28.23 13.82 15.65
C GLY A 265 28.68 14.64 14.45
N SER A 266 27.95 15.69 14.09
CA SER A 266 28.52 16.95 13.55
C SER A 266 27.39 17.94 13.25
N ARG A 267 27.56 19.18 13.69
CA ARG A 267 26.62 20.31 13.55
C ARG A 267 26.45 20.84 12.11
N ARG A 268 26.57 20.00 11.08
CA ARG A 268 26.30 20.38 9.68
C ARG A 268 25.59 19.22 8.99
N GLY A 269 24.29 19.39 8.76
CA GLY A 269 23.38 18.37 8.22
C GLY A 269 23.83 17.83 6.87
N ARG A 270 24.61 16.75 6.89
CA ARG A 270 24.88 15.92 5.72
C ARG A 270 24.68 14.47 6.13
N TRP A 271 23.52 13.92 5.78
CA TRP A 271 23.25 12.49 5.93
C TRP A 271 24.21 11.70 5.03
N ARG A 272 24.97 10.77 5.61
CA ARG A 272 25.77 9.79 4.88
C ARG A 272 25.15 8.41 5.15
N PRO A 273 24.83 7.62 4.10
CA PRO A 273 24.40 6.25 4.31
C PRO A 273 25.53 5.43 4.97
N PRO A 274 25.20 4.46 5.85
CA PRO A 274 26.20 3.55 6.41
C PRO A 274 26.89 2.73 5.31
N GLU A 275 28.15 2.40 5.54
CA GLU A 275 28.97 1.65 4.58
C GLU A 275 28.30 0.32 4.19
N GLY A 276 28.17 0.08 2.88
CA GLY A 276 27.52 -1.10 2.31
C GLY A 276 26.03 -0.94 1.94
N CYS A 277 25.43 0.24 2.09
CA CYS A 277 24.09 0.53 1.57
C CYS A 277 24.17 0.95 0.09
N PRO A 278 23.46 0.31 -0.87
CA PRO A 278 23.51 0.72 -2.27
C PRO A 278 22.91 2.13 -2.42
N SER A 279 23.72 3.08 -2.90
CA SER A 279 23.23 4.41 -3.26
C SER A 279 22.29 4.27 -4.45
N THR A 280 21.01 4.62 -4.28
CA THR A 280 20.12 4.89 -5.42
C THR A 280 20.55 6.22 -6.01
N ARG A 281 21.50 6.20 -6.96
CA ARG A 281 21.75 7.38 -7.80
C ARG A 281 20.48 7.64 -8.63
N PRO A 282 19.92 8.86 -8.61
CA PRO A 282 18.89 9.20 -9.57
C PRO A 282 19.45 9.04 -11.00
N ALA A 283 18.67 8.44 -11.89
CA ALA A 283 19.03 8.38 -13.31
C ALA A 283 19.22 9.82 -13.84
N PRO A 284 20.19 10.05 -14.75
CA PRO A 284 20.42 11.37 -15.30
C PRO A 284 19.15 11.91 -15.96
N ALA A 285 18.76 13.13 -15.59
CA ALA A 285 17.61 13.80 -16.18
C ALA A 285 17.81 13.95 -17.69
N PRO A 286 16.79 13.71 -18.53
CA PRO A 286 16.89 14.00 -19.96
C PRO A 286 17.12 15.51 -20.17
N ARG A 287 18.03 15.84 -21.10
CA ARG A 287 18.40 17.23 -21.44
C ARG A 287 17.15 18.03 -21.82
N ARG A 288 17.02 19.24 -21.25
CA ARG A 288 15.94 20.20 -21.55
C ARG A 288 16.01 20.63 -23.03
N PRO A 289 14.91 20.59 -23.80
CA PRO A 289 14.73 21.50 -24.92
C PRO A 289 14.33 22.87 -24.34
N SER A 290 15.04 23.92 -24.75
CA SER A 290 14.72 25.31 -24.43
C SER A 290 13.38 25.71 -25.06
N THR A 291 12.34 25.89 -24.25
CA THR A 291 11.16 26.66 -24.64
C THR A 291 10.83 27.61 -23.49
N THR A 292 11.11 28.88 -23.73
CA THR A 292 10.77 30.03 -22.90
C THR A 292 9.32 30.41 -23.20
N GLY A 293 8.43 30.23 -22.21
CA GLY A 293 7.06 30.75 -22.25
C GLY A 293 6.31 30.36 -20.98
N PRO A 294 5.58 31.29 -20.33
CA PRO A 294 4.79 30.95 -19.15
C PRO A 294 3.60 30.06 -19.55
N PRO A 295 3.19 29.08 -18.73
CA PRO A 295 2.02 28.27 -19.01
C PRO A 295 0.73 29.13 -18.86
N PRO A 296 -0.29 28.91 -19.71
CA PRO A 296 -1.55 29.64 -19.61
C PRO A 296 -2.34 29.21 -18.36
N ASN A 297 -3.02 30.19 -17.76
CA ASN A 297 -3.94 30.03 -16.64
C ASN A 297 -5.18 29.22 -17.08
N GLY A 298 -5.53 28.17 -16.34
CA GLY A 298 -6.82 27.48 -16.50
C GLY A 298 -6.83 26.05 -15.96
N SER A 299 -7.36 25.87 -14.74
CA SER A 299 -7.65 24.61 -14.03
C SER A 299 -6.44 23.67 -13.74
N PRO A 300 -6.27 23.13 -12.52
CA PRO A 300 -5.10 22.31 -12.18
C PRO A 300 -5.25 20.89 -12.74
N GLY A 301 -5.11 20.75 -14.05
CA GLY A 301 -4.87 19.47 -14.71
C GLY A 301 -3.50 18.95 -14.31
N TRP A 302 -3.45 17.94 -13.44
CA TRP A 302 -2.22 17.30 -13.00
C TRP A 302 -1.54 16.55 -14.16
N SER A 303 -0.54 17.16 -14.78
CA SER A 303 0.20 16.56 -15.90
C SER A 303 1.04 15.36 -15.47
N LYS A 304 1.20 14.37 -16.37
CA LYS A 304 2.04 13.17 -16.16
C LYS A 304 3.47 13.48 -15.67
N ARG A 305 4.00 14.68 -15.97
CA ARG A 305 5.34 15.12 -15.55
C ARG A 305 5.44 15.43 -14.06
N ARG A 306 4.37 15.90 -13.41
CA ARG A 306 4.38 16.20 -11.96
C ARG A 306 4.26 14.93 -11.10
N VAL A 307 3.53 13.92 -11.58
CA VAL A 307 3.49 12.58 -10.96
C VAL A 307 4.88 11.93 -10.93
N ALA A 308 5.69 12.14 -11.97
CA ALA A 308 7.06 11.61 -12.04
C ALA A 308 8.07 12.30 -11.10
N ILE A 309 7.76 13.51 -10.59
CA ILE A 309 8.60 14.17 -9.57
C ILE A 309 8.32 13.57 -8.17
N LEU A 310 7.09 13.11 -7.95
CA LEU A 310 6.65 12.51 -6.69
C LEU A 310 6.94 11.00 -6.59
N ALA A 311 7.14 10.32 -7.71
CA ALA A 311 7.42 8.89 -7.81
C ALA A 311 8.89 8.61 -8.13
#